data_AF-A0A1I5KHR3-F1
#
_entry.id   AF-A0A1I5KHR3-F1
#
_cell.length_a   1.000
_cell.length_b   1.000
_cell.length_c   1.000
_cell.angle_alpha   90.00
_cell.angle_beta   90.00
_cell.angle_gamma   90.00
#
_symmetry.space_group_name_H-M   'P 1'
#
loop_
_entity.id
_entity.type
_entity.pdbx_description
1 polymer ?
#
loop_
_entity_poly.entity_id
_entity_poly.type
_entity_poly.pdbx_seq_one_letter_code
_entity_poly.pdbx_strand_id
1 'polypeptide(L)'
;MTDFQYYFHQAPCFNCKNTKVSTDLGWLTAAMKEDVVAQMAAIIAQGKVEQEFSVNVTCTKEEARDYLLLNFYGYSEEDLASQVKAEDEQEVADEIAELLAEGNDAVFEHEMSLQRCNDCDID
;
A
#
# COMPACT_ATOMS: atom_id res chain seq x y z
N MET A 1 15.21 10.73 3.35
CA MET A 1 14.32 9.60 3.06
C MET A 1 13.48 9.38 4.28
N THR A 2 12.18 9.35 4.05
CA THR A 2 11.15 9.04 5.05
C THR A 2 11.31 7.59 5.53
N ASP A 3 10.71 7.23 6.67
CA ASP A 3 10.90 5.94 7.35
C ASP A 3 10.12 4.77 6.68
N PHE A 4 10.12 4.72 5.35
CA PHE A 4 9.44 3.67 4.58
C PHE A 4 10.18 2.34 4.67
N GLN A 5 9.41 1.25 4.70
CA GLN A 5 9.90 -0.12 4.63
C GLN A 5 8.94 -0.96 3.80
N TYR A 6 9.49 -1.96 3.10
CA TYR A 6 8.66 -2.94 2.41
C TYR A 6 8.06 -3.93 3.42
N TYR A 7 6.73 -4.01 3.48
CA TYR A 7 6.05 -4.84 4.46
C TYR A 7 5.30 -6.01 3.84
N PHE A 8 5.35 -7.12 4.59
CA PHE A 8 4.45 -8.25 4.41
C PHE A 8 3.59 -8.45 5.67
N HIS A 9 2.40 -9.00 5.49
CA HIS A 9 1.49 -9.35 6.58
C HIS A 9 0.83 -10.71 6.38
N GLN A 10 0.58 -11.42 7.47
CA GLN A 10 -0.13 -12.70 7.44
C GLN A 10 -1.64 -12.49 7.33
N ALA A 11 -2.18 -12.57 6.12
CA ALA A 11 -3.61 -12.42 5.85
C ALA A 11 -4.23 -13.74 5.36
N PRO A 12 -5.53 -13.97 5.62
CA PRO A 12 -6.27 -15.08 5.03
C PRO A 12 -6.18 -15.11 3.51
N CYS A 13 -6.09 -16.31 2.94
CA CYS A 13 -6.24 -16.50 1.50
C CYS A 13 -7.67 -16.18 1.04
N PHE A 14 -7.80 -15.59 -0.15
CA PHE A 14 -9.13 -15.27 -0.69
C PHE A 14 -9.96 -16.53 -0.98
N ASN A 15 -9.32 -17.64 -1.36
CA ASN A 15 -9.98 -18.89 -1.69
C ASN A 15 -10.23 -19.80 -0.47
N CYS A 16 -9.58 -19.56 0.67
CA CYS A 16 -9.91 -20.23 1.93
C CYS A 16 -9.51 -19.38 3.14
N LYS A 17 -10.53 -18.92 3.85
CA LYS A 17 -10.44 -17.91 4.91
C LYS A 17 -9.67 -18.34 6.16
N ASN A 18 -9.36 -19.63 6.30
CA ASN A 18 -8.75 -20.19 7.51
C ASN A 18 -7.22 -20.21 7.45
N THR A 19 -6.66 -20.36 6.25
CA THR A 19 -5.20 -20.42 6.06
C THR A 19 -4.67 -19.01 5.83
N LYS A 20 -3.67 -18.62 6.62
CA LYS A 20 -2.97 -17.34 6.45
C LYS A 20 -1.68 -17.53 5.69
N VAL A 21 -1.40 -16.57 4.82
CA VAL A 21 -0.19 -16.51 4.00
C VAL A 21 0.35 -15.09 3.98
N SER A 22 1.59 -14.95 3.53
CA SER A 22 2.26 -13.67 3.40
C SER A 22 1.62 -12.87 2.26
N THR A 23 0.91 -11.80 2.59
CA THR A 23 0.38 -10.81 1.67
C THR A 23 1.30 -9.60 1.64
N ASP A 24 1.55 -9.11 0.43
CA ASP A 24 2.31 -7.89 0.19
C ASP A 24 1.51 -6.65 0.59
N LEU A 25 2.14 -5.74 1.33
CA LEU A 25 1.57 -4.45 1.71
C LEU A 25 2.24 -3.25 1.00
N GLY A 26 3.26 -3.49 0.18
CA GLY A 26 4.05 -2.44 -0.43
C GLY A 26 5.00 -1.71 0.55
N TRP A 27 5.47 -0.56 0.10
CA TRP A 27 6.32 0.35 0.87
C TRP A 27 5.47 1.28 1.72
N LEU A 28 5.54 1.14 3.04
CA LEU A 28 4.76 1.95 3.98
C LEU A 28 5.63 2.43 5.13
N THR A 29 5.25 3.52 5.80
CA THR A 29 5.76 3.82 7.14
C THR A 29 5.12 2.89 8.17
N ALA A 30 5.68 2.84 9.39
CA ALA A 30 5.13 2.00 10.45
C ALA A 30 3.67 2.35 10.80
N ALA A 31 3.32 3.65 10.81
CA ALA A 31 1.95 4.11 11.07
C ALA A 31 1.00 3.70 9.94
N MET A 32 1.39 3.93 8.69
CA MET A 32 0.60 3.53 7.52
C MET A 32 0.32 2.03 7.49
N LYS A 33 1.33 1.21 7.84
CA LYS A 33 1.16 -0.25 7.96
C LYS A 33 0.08 -0.62 8.98
N GLU A 34 0.07 -0.01 10.15
CA GLU A 34 -0.93 -0.30 11.19
C GLU A 34 -2.34 0.00 10.68
N ASP A 35 -2.52 1.14 10.01
CA ASP A 35 -3.80 1.55 9.43
C ASP A 35 -4.25 0.65 8.27
N VAL A 36 -3.33 0.29 7.37
CA VAL A 36 -3.57 -0.64 6.26
C VAL A 36 -4.01 -2.01 6.78
N VAL A 37 -3.33 -2.54 7.80
CA VAL A 37 -3.69 -3.83 8.42
C VAL A 37 -5.07 -3.76 9.07
N ALA A 38 -5.40 -2.67 9.75
CA ALA A 38 -6.71 -2.48 10.36
C ALA A 38 -7.83 -2.43 9.31
N GLN A 39 -7.63 -1.68 8.23
CA GLN A 39 -8.58 -1.59 7.11
C GLN A 39 -8.75 -2.94 6.41
N MET A 40 -7.65 -3.62 6.08
CA MET A 40 -7.67 -4.95 5.50
C MET A 40 -8.46 -5.92 6.39
N ALA A 41 -8.20 -5.95 7.70
CA ALA A 41 -8.92 -6.82 8.62
C ALA A 41 -10.43 -6.53 8.64
N ALA A 42 -10.81 -5.25 8.58
CA ALA A 42 -12.22 -4.83 8.51
C ALA A 42 -12.89 -5.26 7.20
N ILE A 43 -12.22 -5.12 6.06
CA ILE A 43 -12.71 -5.60 4.75
C ILE A 43 -12.86 -7.12 4.78
N ILE A 44 -11.86 -7.83 5.32
CA ILE A 44 -11.88 -9.29 5.39
C ILE A 44 -13.05 -9.80 6.25
N ALA A 45 -13.33 -9.13 7.37
CA ALA A 45 -14.43 -9.46 8.26
C ALA A 45 -15.83 -9.31 7.61
N GLN A 46 -15.97 -8.48 6.57
CA GLN A 46 -17.23 -8.37 5.81
C GLN A 46 -17.53 -9.62 4.96
N GLY A 47 -16.54 -10.51 4.79
CA GLY A 47 -16.72 -11.85 4.23
C GLY A 47 -16.95 -11.91 2.72
N LYS A 48 -16.95 -10.78 2.01
CA LYS A 48 -17.03 -10.63 0.55
C LYS A 48 -15.67 -10.27 -0.06
N VAL A 49 -14.64 -10.96 0.40
CA VAL A 49 -13.26 -10.58 0.07
C VAL A 49 -12.94 -11.06 -1.32
N GLU A 50 -12.81 -10.12 -2.24
CA GLU A 50 -12.27 -10.35 -3.57
C GLU A 50 -10.76 -10.54 -3.50
N GLN A 51 -10.15 -11.08 -4.56
CA GLN A 51 -8.70 -11.24 -4.61
C GLN A 51 -8.01 -9.88 -4.46
N GLU A 52 -8.53 -8.87 -5.14
CA GLU A 52 -8.04 -7.50 -5.15
C GLU A 52 -9.02 -6.60 -4.40
N PHE A 53 -8.48 -5.71 -3.57
CA PHE A 53 -9.25 -4.66 -2.90
C PHE A 53 -8.33 -3.49 -2.59
N SER A 54 -8.93 -2.32 -2.38
CA SER A 54 -8.19 -1.13 -1.99
C SER A 54 -8.38 -0.79 -0.52
N VAL A 55 -7.34 -0.22 0.07
CA VAL A 55 -7.36 0.48 1.36
C VAL A 55 -6.90 1.92 1.16
N ASN A 56 -7.12 2.78 2.14
CA ASN A 56 -6.63 4.15 2.07
C ASN A 56 -5.31 4.29 2.82
N VAL A 57 -4.32 4.95 2.19
CA VAL A 57 -3.08 5.37 2.84
C VAL A 57 -3.08 6.88 2.97
N THR A 58 -2.97 7.36 4.21
CA THR A 58 -2.83 8.80 4.49
C THR A 58 -1.36 9.13 4.59
N CYS A 59 -0.89 10.06 3.76
CA CYS A 59 0.47 10.58 3.76
C CYS A 59 0.48 12.05 4.17
N THR A 60 1.49 12.45 4.94
CA THR A 60 1.88 13.86 5.00
C THR A 60 2.44 14.32 3.65
N LYS A 61 2.51 15.64 3.44
CA LYS A 61 3.14 16.22 2.25
C LYS A 61 4.57 15.71 2.00
N GLU A 62 5.34 15.45 3.07
CA GLU A 62 6.72 14.98 2.96
C GLU A 62 6.81 13.49 2.59
N GLU A 63 5.81 12.70 2.96
CA GLU A 63 5.74 11.26 2.66
C GLU A 63 5.11 10.97 1.30
N ALA A 64 4.18 11.81 0.84
CA ALA A 64 3.38 11.57 -0.37
C ALA A 64 4.23 11.33 -1.62
N ARG A 65 5.34 12.07 -1.77
CA ARG A 65 6.28 11.90 -2.89
C ARG A 65 6.92 10.51 -2.87
N ASP A 66 7.51 10.14 -1.74
CA ASP A 66 8.23 8.88 -1.62
C ASP A 66 7.24 7.70 -1.74
N TYR A 67 6.04 7.82 -1.15
CA TYR A 67 4.97 6.83 -1.28
C TYR A 67 4.57 6.55 -2.74
N LEU A 68 4.29 7.60 -3.53
CA LEU A 68 3.90 7.45 -4.93
C LEU A 68 5.02 6.85 -5.77
N LEU A 69 6.26 7.33 -5.59
CA LEU A 69 7.38 6.81 -6.37
C LEU A 69 7.67 5.34 -6.05
N LEU A 70 7.60 4.94 -4.77
CA LEU A 70 7.85 3.56 -4.34
C LEU A 70 6.72 2.60 -4.75
N ASN A 71 5.46 2.98 -4.56
CA ASN A 71 4.33 2.06 -4.70
C ASN A 71 3.64 2.14 -6.06
N PHE A 72 3.55 3.33 -6.67
CA PHE A 72 2.85 3.52 -7.93
C PHE A 72 3.81 3.41 -9.13
N TYR A 73 4.95 4.10 -9.06
CA TYR A 73 5.95 4.05 -10.13
C TYR A 73 6.95 2.89 -10.00
N GLY A 74 6.99 2.22 -8.85
CA GLY A 74 7.81 1.03 -8.61
C GLY A 74 9.31 1.31 -8.50
N TYR A 75 9.70 2.55 -8.14
CA TYR A 75 11.09 2.87 -7.84
C TYR A 75 11.58 2.13 -6.60
N SER A 76 12.88 1.86 -6.54
CA SER A 76 13.54 1.37 -5.33
C SER A 76 14.03 2.53 -4.46
N GLU A 77 14.34 2.26 -3.18
CA GLU A 77 14.99 3.24 -2.31
C GLU A 77 16.32 3.76 -2.90
N GLU A 78 17.06 2.89 -3.61
CA GLU A 78 18.32 3.27 -4.27
C GLU A 78 18.08 4.25 -5.42
N ASP A 79 16.98 4.10 -6.16
CA ASP A 79 16.61 5.02 -7.22
C ASP A 79 16.22 6.39 -6.65
N LEU A 80 15.47 6.42 -5.54
CA LEU A 80 15.13 7.67 -4.85
C LEU A 80 16.35 8.42 -4.33
N ALA A 81 17.41 7.69 -3.96
CA ALA A 81 18.68 8.27 -3.51
C ALA A 81 19.57 8.78 -4.66
N SER A 82 19.29 8.35 -5.90
CA SER A 82 20.12 8.62 -7.06
C SER A 82 19.41 9.55 -8.05
N GLN A 83 18.59 9.00 -8.94
CA GLN A 83 17.88 9.77 -9.95
C GLN A 83 16.52 9.15 -10.28
N VAL A 84 15.48 9.94 -10.05
CA VAL A 84 14.13 9.70 -10.56
C VAL A 84 13.97 10.41 -11.90
N LYS A 85 13.16 9.85 -12.81
CA LYS A 85 12.86 10.53 -14.09
C LYS A 85 12.15 11.85 -13.80
N ALA A 86 12.53 12.89 -14.53
CA ALA A 86 11.93 14.22 -14.36
C ALA A 86 10.44 14.26 -14.73
N GLU A 87 9.99 13.39 -15.63
CA GLU A 87 8.58 13.25 -15.99
C GLU A 87 7.78 12.71 -14.78
N ASP A 88 8.22 11.60 -14.20
CA ASP A 88 7.60 10.99 -13.02
C ASP A 88 7.60 11.95 -11.80
N GLU A 89 8.69 12.70 -11.58
CA GLU A 89 8.75 13.73 -10.52
C GLU A 89 7.70 14.84 -10.72
N GLN A 90 7.51 15.27 -11.97
CA GLN A 90 6.54 16.31 -12.29
C GLN A 90 5.11 15.80 -12.09
N GLU A 91 4.81 14.57 -12.55
CA GLU A 91 3.49 13.95 -12.36
C GLU A 91 3.17 13.77 -10.87
N VAL A 92 4.13 13.29 -10.07
CA VAL A 92 3.98 13.18 -8.61
C VAL A 92 3.75 14.55 -7.96
N ALA A 93 4.48 15.58 -8.38
CA ALA A 93 4.31 16.92 -7.83
C ALA A 93 2.91 17.50 -8.15
N ASP A 94 2.41 17.27 -9.37
CA ASP A 94 1.10 17.74 -9.80
C ASP A 94 -0.04 16.99 -9.05
N GLU A 95 0.08 15.67 -8.90
CA GLU A 95 -0.87 14.84 -8.15
C GLU A 95 -0.95 15.27 -6.67
N ILE A 96 0.21 15.46 -6.03
CA ILE A 96 0.28 15.94 -4.64
C ILE A 96 -0.32 17.35 -4.51
N ALA A 97 -0.08 18.23 -5.49
CA ALA A 97 -0.62 19.58 -5.48
C ALA A 97 -2.16 19.60 -5.58
N GLU A 98 -2.74 18.69 -6.37
CA GLU A 98 -4.19 18.52 -6.47
C GLU A 98 -4.78 17.99 -5.16
N LEU A 99 -4.22 16.91 -4.60
CA LEU A 99 -4.75 16.27 -3.39
C LEU A 99 -4.61 17.14 -2.13
N LEU A 100 -3.51 17.90 -2.01
CA LEU A 100 -3.28 18.79 -0.88
C LEU A 100 -3.95 20.17 -1.04
N ALA A 101 -4.60 20.46 -2.16
CA ALA A 101 -5.41 21.68 -2.28
C ALA A 101 -6.56 21.72 -1.24
N GLU A 102 -6.98 20.54 -0.78
CA GLU A 102 -8.10 20.36 0.16
C GLU A 102 -7.66 20.14 1.63
N GLY A 103 -6.35 20.06 1.93
CA GLY A 103 -5.85 19.76 3.28
C GLY A 103 -4.33 19.61 3.41
N ASN A 104 -3.85 19.24 4.60
CA ASN A 104 -2.41 19.01 4.84
C ASN A 104 -1.96 17.57 4.58
N ASP A 105 -2.92 16.64 4.54
CA ASP A 105 -2.68 15.22 4.37
C ASP A 105 -3.29 14.77 3.04
N ALA A 106 -2.54 13.98 2.28
CA ALA A 106 -3.00 13.36 1.04
C ALA A 106 -3.50 11.94 1.34
N VAL A 107 -4.65 11.56 0.79
CA VAL A 107 -5.20 10.21 0.95
C VAL A 107 -5.15 9.52 -0.42
N PHE A 108 -4.43 8.41 -0.47
CA PHE A 108 -4.26 7.61 -1.68
C PHE A 108 -5.01 6.28 -1.56
N GLU A 109 -5.63 5.87 -2.66
CA GLU A 109 -6.13 4.52 -2.79
C GLU A 109 -4.93 3.58 -3.04
N HIS A 110 -4.77 2.59 -2.16
CA HIS A 110 -3.71 1.60 -2.19
C HIS A 110 -4.30 0.24 -2.51
N GLU A 111 -4.08 -0.22 -3.73
CA GLU A 111 -4.56 -1.52 -4.19
C GLU A 111 -3.71 -2.66 -3.61
N MET A 112 -4.39 -3.70 -3.13
CA MET A 112 -3.78 -4.86 -2.52
C MET A 112 -4.36 -6.14 -3.10
N SER A 113 -3.55 -7.21 -3.11
CA SER A 113 -3.99 -8.52 -3.59
C SER A 113 -3.76 -9.60 -2.54
N LEU A 114 -4.84 -10.24 -2.09
CA LEU A 114 -4.75 -11.45 -1.29
C LEU A 114 -4.23 -12.60 -2.12
N GLN A 115 -3.39 -13.39 -1.49
CA GLN A 115 -2.79 -14.53 -2.12
C GLN A 115 -3.74 -15.72 -2.15
N ARG A 116 -3.56 -16.58 -3.16
CA ARG A 116 -4.24 -17.86 -3.25
C ARG A 116 -3.49 -18.89 -2.40
N CYS A 117 -4.23 -19.70 -1.64
CA CYS A 117 -3.71 -20.89 -1.01
C CYS A 117 -3.85 -22.10 -1.94
N ASN A 118 -2.83 -22.95 -1.97
CA ASN A 118 -2.92 -24.23 -2.67
C ASN A 118 -3.65 -25.30 -1.85
N ASP A 119 -3.56 -25.21 -0.52
CA ASP A 119 -4.05 -26.24 0.41
C ASP A 119 -5.14 -25.68 1.32
N CYS A 120 -6.35 -25.56 0.77
CA CYS A 120 -7.50 -25.01 1.48
C CYS A 120 -8.25 -26.01 2.36
N ASP A 121 -7.93 -27.29 2.24
CA ASP A 121 -8.64 -28.41 2.86
C ASP A 121 -7.74 -29.23 3.82
N ILE A 122 -6.67 -28.64 4.35
CA ILE A 122 -5.86 -29.30 5.39
C ILE A 122 -6.34 -28.78 6.74
N ASP A 123 -7.18 -29.58 7.40
CA ASP A 123 -7.62 -29.43 8.80
C ASP A 123 -6.45 -29.56 9.80
#